data_AF-A0A9E5YV51-F1
#
_entry.id   AF-A0A9E5YV51-F1
#
_cell.length_a   1.000
_cell.length_b   1.000
_cell.length_c   1.000
_cell.angle_alpha   90.00
_cell.angle_beta   90.00
_cell.angle_gamma   90.00
#
_symmetry.space_group_name_H-M   'P 1'
#
loop_
_entity.id
_entity.type
_entity.pdbx_description
1 polymer ?
#
loop_
_entity_poly.entity_id
_entity_poly.type
_entity_poly.pdbx_seq_one_letter_code
_entity_poly.pdbx_strand_id
1 'polypeptide(L)' 'MSRKIRIIIAKPGLDGHDRGAKYIARSLRDAGFEVIYTGIRQTPEQIAEAAIQEDV' A
#
# COMPACT_ATOMS: atom_id res chain seq x y z
N MET A 1 -2.75 -0.95 -24.66
CA MET A 1 -3.13 -0.21 -23.44
C MET A 1 -1.94 -0.25 -22.50
N SER A 2 -1.48 0.89 -21.96
CA SER A 2 -0.44 0.88 -20.94
C SER A 2 -0.97 0.23 -19.66
N ARG A 3 -0.23 -0.72 -19.09
CA ARG A 3 -0.55 -1.29 -17.78
C ARG A 3 -0.44 -0.17 -16.73
N LYS A 4 -1.49 0.05 -15.95
CA LYS A 4 -1.44 0.99 -14.81
C LYS A 4 -0.39 0.50 -13.82
N ILE A 5 0.44 1.40 -13.33
CA ILE A 5 1.40 1.09 -12.27
C ILE A 5 0.61 0.89 -10.97
N ARG A 6 0.89 -0.23 -10.30
CA ARG A 6 0.26 -0.65 -9.05
C ARG A 6 1.26 -0.48 -7.91
N ILE A 7 0.80 0.01 -6.75
CA ILE A 7 1.66 0.35 -5.61
C ILE A 7 1.03 -0.19 -4.33
N ILE A 8 1.82 -0.89 -3.52
CA ILE A 8 1.45 -1.24 -2.15
C ILE A 8 2.07 -0.27 -1.16
N ILE A 9 1.27 0.19 -0.20
CA ILE A 9 1.72 0.99 0.94
C ILE A 9 1.39 0.19 2.19
N ALA A 10 2.43 -0.12 2.96
CA ALA A 10 2.34 -0.91 4.17
C ALA A 10 3.08 -0.28 5.34
N LYS A 11 2.64 -0.62 6.56
CA LYS A 11 3.29 -0.22 7.81
C LYS A 11 3.46 -1.44 8.72
N PRO A 12 4.66 -2.06 8.74
CA PRO A 12 4.89 -3.26 9.53
C PRO A 12 4.91 -2.99 11.04
N GLY A 13 4.41 -3.94 11.81
CA GLY A 13 4.54 -3.95 13.28
C GLY A 13 3.81 -2.80 13.98
N LEU A 14 4.36 -2.29 15.08
CA LEU A 14 3.66 -1.35 15.97
C LEU A 14 3.59 0.10 15.47
N ASP A 15 3.95 0.34 14.21
CA ASP A 15 3.95 1.69 13.65
C ASP A 15 2.53 2.25 13.46
N GLY A 16 2.10 3.05 14.44
CA GLY A 16 0.81 3.73 14.45
C GLY A 16 0.75 5.03 13.63
N HIS A 17 1.84 5.44 12.95
CA HIS A 17 1.88 6.69 12.18
C HIS A 17 1.14 6.57 10.85
N ASP A 18 -0.18 6.62 10.92
CA ASP A 18 -1.10 6.30 9.81
C ASP A 18 -1.39 7.50 8.88
N ARG A 19 -1.39 8.73 9.41
CA ARG A 19 -1.81 9.94 8.67
C ARG A 19 -0.99 10.17 7.40
N GLY A 20 0.35 10.07 7.50
CA GLY A 20 1.24 10.26 6.35
C GLY A 20 1.04 9.20 5.27
N ALA A 21 0.92 7.93 5.65
CA ALA A 21 0.66 6.84 4.72
C ALA A 21 -0.67 7.00 3.98
N LYS A 22 -1.73 7.41 4.68
CA LYS A 22 -3.04 7.71 4.07
C LYS A 22 -2.97 8.88 3.10
N TYR A 23 -2.22 9.93 3.43
CA TYR A 23 -2.03 11.08 2.54
C TYR A 23 -1.29 10.68 1.25
N ILE A 24 -0.21 9.92 1.36
CA ILE A 24 0.54 9.41 0.21
C ILE A 24 -0.35 8.49 -0.64
N ALA A 25 -1.08 7.57 -0.01
CA ALA A 25 -1.99 6.67 -0.71
C ALA A 25 -3.06 7.43 -1.51
N ARG A 26 -3.64 8.49 -0.92
CA ARG A 26 -4.61 9.33 -1.61
C ARG A 26 -3.97 10.07 -2.78
N SER A 27 -2.81 10.70 -2.57
CA SER A 27 -2.11 11.48 -3.59
C SER A 27 -1.73 10.64 -4.81
N LEU A 28 -1.26 9.40 -4.58
CA LEU A 28 -0.94 8.46 -5.66
C LEU A 28 -2.20 8.02 -6.43
N ARG A 29 -3.33 7.78 -5.74
CA ARG A 29 -4.60 7.49 -6.45
C ARG A 29 -5.07 8.66 -7.30
N ASP A 30 -4.96 9.89 -6.78
CA ASP A 30 -5.30 11.10 -7.53
C ASP A 30 -4.40 11.29 -8.76
N ALA A 31 -3.14 10.82 -8.71
CA ALA A 31 -2.22 10.77 -9.84
C ALA A 31 -2.45 9.60 -10.83
N GLY A 32 -3.49 8.78 -10.62
CA GLY A 32 -3.91 7.72 -11.55
C GLY A 32 -3.28 6.34 -11.31
N PHE A 33 -2.50 6.19 -10.24
CA PHE A 33 -1.97 4.89 -9.81
C PHE A 33 -3.07 4.02 -9.18
N GLU A 34 -2.90 2.71 -9.27
CA GLU A 34 -3.69 1.77 -8.48
C GLU A 34 -2.96 1.51 -7.17
N VAL A 35 -3.58 1.83 -6.03
CA VAL A 35 -2.88 1.87 -4.74
C VAL A 35 -3.60 1.02 -3.70
N ILE A 36 -2.88 -0.01 -3.22
CA ILE A 36 -3.28 -0.91 -2.16
C ILE A 36 -2.71 -0.37 -0.85
N TYR A 37 -3.57 -0.07 0.12
CA TYR A 37 -3.14 0.31 1.47
C TYR A 37 -3.47 -0.83 2.44
N THR A 38 -2.46 -1.48 3.01
CA THR A 38 -2.66 -2.65 3.88
C THR A 38 -3.07 -2.28 5.31
N GLY A 39 -3.08 -0.99 5.64
CA GLY A 39 -3.32 -0.51 6.99
C GLY A 39 -2.07 -0.52 7.87
N ILE A 40 -2.29 -0.45 9.17
CA ILE A 40 -1.24 -0.49 10.20
C ILE A 40 -1.23 -1.86 10.89
N ARG A 41 -0.14 -2.15 11.63
CA ARG A 41 -0.05 -3.35 12.48
C ARG A 41 -0.16 -4.66 11.73
N GLN A 42 0.33 -4.67 10.49
CA GLN A 42 0.52 -5.89 9.71
C GLN A 42 1.88 -6.50 10.04
N THR A 43 1.98 -7.82 10.05
CA THR A 43 3.29 -8.49 10.10
C THR A 43 3.97 -8.42 8.73
N PRO A 44 5.31 -8.53 8.66
CA PRO A 44 6.02 -8.63 7.39
C PRO A 44 5.47 -9.73 6.47
N GLU A 45 5.06 -10.88 7.03
CA GLU A 45 4.51 -12.01 6.29
C GLU A 45 3.15 -11.66 5.66
N GLN A 46 2.28 -10.97 6.39
CA GLN A 46 1.01 -10.48 5.85
C GLN A 46 1.21 -9.49 4.71
N ILE A 47 2.22 -8.62 4.81
CA ILE A 47 2.55 -7.65 3.76
C ILE A 47 3.09 -8.37 2.52
N ALA A 48 3.96 -9.36 2.69
CA ALA A 48 4.51 -10.16 1.59
C ALA A 48 3.41 -10.96 0.87
N GLU A 49 2.51 -11.60 1.62
CA GLU A 49 1.36 -12.31 1.08
C GLU A 49 0.44 -11.37 0.28
N ALA A 50 0.15 -10.18 0.82
CA ALA A 50 -0.63 -9.17 0.12
C ALA A 50 0.05 -8.71 -1.18
N ALA A 51 1.37 -8.55 -1.19
CA ALA A 51 2.10 -8.17 -2.40
C ALA A 51 2.02 -9.25 -3.50
N ILE A 52 2.09 -10.53 -3.12
CA ILE A 52 1.93 -11.65 -4.05
C ILE A 52 0.50 -11.70 -4.61
N GLN A 53 -0.51 -11.63 -3.74
CA GLN A 53 -1.93 -11.66 -4.13
C GLN A 53 -2.29 -10.49 -5.04
N GLU A 54 -1.71 -9.33 -4.77
CA GLU A 54 -1.94 -8.11 -5.53
C GLU A 54 -0.97 -7.95 -6.70
N ASP A 55 -0.05 -8.87 -6.99
CA ASP A 55 0.91 -8.76 -8.11
C ASP A 55 1.59 -7.37 -8.19
N VAL A 56 2.25 -6.97 -7.09
CA VAL A 56 2.94 -5.68 -6.87
C VAL A 56 4.34 -5.81 -6.31
#